data_AF-K1SRU9-F1
#
_entry.id   AF-K1SRU9-F1
#
_cell.length_a   1.000
_cell.length_b   1.000
_cell.length_c   1.000
_cell.angle_alpha   90.00
_cell.angle_beta   90.00
_cell.angle_gamma   90.00
#
_symmetry.space_group_name_H-M   'P 1'
#
loop_
_entity.id
_entity.type
_entity.pdbx_description
1 polymer ?
#
loop_
_entity_poly.entity_id
_entity_poly.type
_entity_poly.pdbx_seq_one_letter_code
_entity_poly.pdbx_strand_id
1 'polypeptide(L)'
;EKVRREIAGIVGDDFTVRTRDEMNALFFRLVAYEKWGVFFISLLVLVLASFSVVGTLVMLMIEKRDDVATLRALGADTKLIRSIFVGEGLLIGGLGASIGAVLGVGFCLAQQHFGMIRIPVDTLLLYSYPVEMRWSDLLIVAAAFGAVILAISELTVRSVMKNNKL
;
A
#
# COMPACT_ATOMS: atom_id res chain seq x y z
N GLU A 1 24.65 -15.75 19.48
CA GLU A 1 26.09 -15.40 19.47
C GLU A 1 26.79 -15.66 20.81
N LYS A 2 26.54 -14.90 21.90
CA LYS A 2 27.19 -15.14 23.22
C LYS A 2 26.97 -16.55 23.78
N VAL A 3 25.72 -17.02 23.78
CA VAL A 3 25.34 -18.37 24.29
C VAL A 3 25.95 -19.50 23.45
N ARG A 4 26.12 -19.32 22.14
CA ARG A 4 26.79 -20.32 21.26
C ARG A 4 28.23 -20.52 21.68
N ARG A 5 28.93 -19.42 21.99
CA ARG A 5 30.36 -19.42 22.34
C ARG A 5 30.60 -20.08 23.69
N GLU A 6 29.72 -19.88 24.67
CA GLU A 6 29.79 -20.55 25.97
C GLU A 6 29.51 -22.05 25.86
N ILE A 7 28.49 -22.46 25.12
CA ILE A 7 28.15 -23.89 24.96
C ILE A 7 29.22 -24.61 24.14
N ALA A 8 29.78 -23.99 23.09
CA ALA A 8 30.88 -24.57 22.32
C ALA A 8 32.14 -24.79 23.18
N GLY A 9 32.39 -23.93 24.18
CA GLY A 9 33.50 -24.11 25.12
C GLY A 9 33.32 -25.25 26.12
N ILE A 10 32.08 -25.67 26.40
CA ILE A 10 31.75 -26.72 27.38
C ILE A 10 31.69 -28.12 26.73
N VAL A 11 31.26 -28.21 25.47
CA VAL A 11 30.93 -29.48 24.80
C VAL A 11 32.12 -30.09 24.03
N GLY A 12 33.20 -29.32 23.81
CA GLY A 12 34.42 -29.78 23.13
C GLY A 12 34.31 -29.82 21.60
N ASP A 13 35.44 -30.10 20.91
CA ASP A 13 35.57 -30.06 19.45
C ASP A 13 34.85 -31.20 18.69
N ASP A 14 34.38 -32.23 19.40
CA ASP A 14 33.69 -33.38 18.80
C ASP A 14 32.23 -33.08 18.40
N PHE A 15 31.66 -31.97 18.85
CA PHE A 15 30.26 -31.60 18.58
C PHE A 15 30.13 -30.24 17.90
N THR A 16 29.39 -30.17 16.80
CA THR A 16 29.11 -28.92 16.09
C THR A 16 27.86 -28.23 16.65
N VAL A 17 28.05 -27.21 17.50
CA VAL A 17 26.95 -26.40 18.03
C VAL A 17 26.40 -25.47 16.92
N ARG A 18 25.32 -25.89 16.27
CA ARG A 18 24.60 -25.06 15.29
C ARG A 18 23.50 -24.26 15.94
N THR A 19 23.41 -22.99 15.55
CA THR A 19 22.36 -22.07 16.02
C THR A 19 21.05 -22.37 15.29
N ARG A 20 19.88 -22.09 15.91
CA ARG A 20 18.55 -22.34 15.28
C ARG A 20 18.40 -21.68 13.91
N ASP A 21 19.09 -20.57 13.70
CA ASP A 21 19.14 -19.82 12.43
C ASP A 21 19.94 -20.57 11.34
N GLU A 22 20.95 -21.36 11.71
CA GLU A 22 21.80 -22.13 10.78
C GLU A 22 21.16 -23.46 10.37
N MET A 23 20.40 -24.11 11.25
CA MET A 23 19.66 -25.35 10.91
C MET A 23 18.51 -25.09 9.93
N ASN A 24 17.87 -23.92 9.98
CA ASN A 24 16.72 -23.56 9.16
C ASN A 24 17.01 -22.46 8.14
N ALA A 25 18.29 -22.22 7.80
CA ALA A 25 18.69 -21.16 6.87
C ALA A 25 17.99 -21.26 5.50
N LEU A 26 17.73 -22.49 5.01
CA LEU A 26 16.95 -22.72 3.79
C LEU A 26 15.49 -22.28 3.95
N PHE A 27 14.84 -22.65 5.05
CA PHE A 27 13.46 -22.27 5.34
C PHE A 27 13.31 -20.75 5.47
N PHE A 28 14.21 -20.08 6.19
CA PHE A 28 14.21 -18.61 6.30
C PHE A 28 14.44 -17.92 4.95
N ARG A 29 15.33 -18.48 4.11
CA ARG A 29 15.54 -17.99 2.74
C ARG A 29 14.28 -18.15 1.88
N LEU A 30 13.62 -19.30 1.93
CA LEU A 30 12.37 -19.55 1.20
C LEU A 30 11.26 -18.58 1.61
N VAL A 31 11.05 -18.36 2.91
CA VAL A 31 10.09 -17.37 3.42
C VAL A 31 10.44 -15.95 2.98
N ALA A 32 11.73 -15.61 2.95
CA ALA A 32 12.17 -14.30 2.44
C ALA A 32 11.86 -14.13 0.94
N TYR A 33 12.09 -15.16 0.12
CA TYR A 33 11.75 -15.12 -1.31
C TYR A 33 10.24 -15.02 -1.55
N GLU A 34 9.43 -15.70 -0.74
CA GLU A 34 7.98 -15.60 -0.80
C GLU A 34 7.50 -14.16 -0.50
N LYS A 35 8.04 -13.53 0.56
CA LYS A 35 7.75 -12.12 0.88
C LYS A 35 8.10 -11.18 -0.27
N TRP A 36 9.26 -11.40 -0.91
CA TRP A 36 9.65 -10.66 -2.10
C TRP A 36 8.68 -10.89 -3.27
N GLY A 37 8.24 -12.12 -3.50
CA GLY A 37 7.25 -12.45 -4.53
C GLY A 37 5.92 -11.70 -4.33
N VAL A 38 5.37 -11.76 -3.11
CA VAL A 38 4.14 -11.03 -2.76
C VAL A 38 4.34 -9.51 -2.92
N PHE A 39 5.51 -8.99 -2.52
CA PHE A 39 5.85 -7.59 -2.71
C PHE A 39 5.84 -7.19 -4.19
N PHE A 40 6.48 -7.95 -5.08
CA PHE A 40 6.49 -7.67 -6.52
C PHE A 40 5.09 -7.69 -7.15
N ILE A 41 4.26 -8.67 -6.78
CA ILE A 41 2.87 -8.74 -7.27
C ILE A 41 2.08 -7.52 -6.78
N SER A 42 2.20 -7.16 -5.50
CA SER A 42 1.53 -5.99 -4.93
C SER A 42 1.96 -4.68 -5.60
N LEU A 43 3.25 -4.56 -5.93
CA LEU A 43 3.80 -3.41 -6.64
C LEU A 43 3.20 -3.29 -8.05
N LEU A 44 3.07 -4.41 -8.77
CA LEU A 44 2.47 -4.41 -10.10
C LEU A 44 1.00 -3.97 -10.06
N VAL A 45 0.23 -4.50 -9.09
CA VAL A 45 -1.18 -4.11 -8.89
C VAL A 45 -1.29 -2.62 -8.54
N LEU A 46 -0.40 -2.10 -7.69
CA LEU A 46 -0.36 -0.68 -7.35
C LEU A 46 -0.13 0.22 -8.58
N VAL A 47 0.78 -0.19 -9.47
CA VAL A 47 1.06 0.51 -10.73
C VAL A 47 -0.18 0.51 -11.64
N LEU A 48 -0.81 -0.65 -11.84
CA LEU A 48 -2.03 -0.79 -12.64
C LEU A 48 -3.19 0.06 -12.11
N ALA A 49 -3.37 0.07 -10.78
CA ALA A 49 -4.38 0.90 -10.12
C ALA A 49 -4.08 2.39 -10.32
N SER A 50 -2.81 2.80 -10.20
CA SER A 50 -2.39 4.21 -10.38
C SER A 50 -2.68 4.70 -11.80
N PHE A 51 -2.37 3.92 -12.84
CA PHE A 51 -2.69 4.29 -14.22
C PHE A 51 -4.20 4.40 -14.46
N SER A 52 -4.99 3.52 -13.84
CA SER A 52 -6.44 3.55 -13.96
C SER A 52 -7.01 4.84 -13.37
N VAL A 53 -6.54 5.25 -12.18
CA VAL A 53 -6.95 6.52 -11.54
C VAL A 53 -6.60 7.72 -12.41
N VAL A 54 -5.37 7.76 -12.94
CA VAL A 54 -4.94 8.84 -13.86
C VAL A 54 -5.84 8.87 -15.10
N GLY A 55 -6.15 7.72 -15.70
CA GLY A 55 -7.05 7.63 -16.86
C GLY A 55 -8.44 8.18 -16.57
N THR A 56 -9.03 7.81 -15.43
CA THR A 56 -10.33 8.33 -15.00
C THR A 56 -10.28 9.85 -14.78
N LEU A 57 -9.25 10.38 -14.11
CA LEU A 57 -9.11 11.82 -13.88
C LEU A 57 -8.95 12.59 -15.20
N VAL A 58 -8.17 12.08 -16.14
CA VAL A 58 -8.00 12.70 -17.47
C VAL A 58 -9.33 12.70 -18.23
N MET A 59 -10.08 11.60 -18.23
CA MET A 59 -11.39 11.53 -18.89
C MET A 59 -12.38 12.52 -18.28
N LEU A 60 -12.48 12.54 -16.94
CA LEU A 60 -13.33 13.49 -16.21
C LEU A 60 -13.00 14.94 -16.56
N MET A 61 -11.71 15.28 -16.65
CA MET A 61 -11.29 16.61 -17.06
C MET A 61 -11.72 16.96 -18.48
N ILE A 62 -11.59 16.03 -19.43
CA ILE A 62 -11.98 16.26 -20.83
C ILE A 62 -13.49 16.52 -20.90
N GLU A 63 -14.30 15.71 -20.20
CA GLU A 63 -15.75 15.87 -20.15
C GLU A 63 -16.17 17.20 -19.50
N LYS A 64 -15.45 17.66 -18.47
CA LYS A 64 -15.71 18.90 -17.74
C LYS A 64 -15.13 20.16 -18.40
N ARG A 65 -14.45 20.06 -19.56
CA ARG A 65 -13.82 21.24 -20.20
C ARG A 65 -14.81 22.32 -20.61
N ASP A 66 -15.98 21.93 -21.12
CA ASP A 66 -16.99 22.88 -21.62
C ASP A 66 -17.66 23.64 -20.47
N ASP A 67 -17.91 22.96 -19.34
CA ASP A 67 -18.38 23.58 -18.09
C ASP A 67 -17.38 24.64 -17.59
N VAL A 68 -16.08 24.31 -17.64
CA VAL A 68 -14.99 25.23 -17.25
C VAL A 68 -14.87 26.42 -18.19
N ALA A 69 -15.07 26.23 -19.50
CA ALA A 69 -15.10 27.31 -20.47
C ALA A 69 -16.26 28.30 -20.20
N THR A 70 -17.43 27.77 -19.84
CA THR A 70 -18.60 28.56 -19.43
C THR A 70 -18.32 29.36 -18.16
N LEU A 71 -17.72 28.74 -17.14
CA LEU A 71 -17.30 29.42 -15.91
C LEU A 71 -16.27 30.54 -16.19
N ARG A 72 -15.32 30.32 -17.11
CA ARG A 72 -14.38 31.37 -17.54
C ARG A 72 -15.10 32.52 -18.24
N ALA A 73 -16.10 32.25 -19.07
CA ALA A 73 -16.91 33.29 -19.71
C ALA A 73 -17.70 34.13 -18.69
N LEU A 74 -18.06 33.55 -17.54
CA LEU A 74 -18.68 34.24 -16.40
C LEU A 74 -17.67 34.98 -15.50
N GLY A 75 -16.37 34.97 -15.83
CA GLY A 75 -15.33 35.69 -15.09
C GLY A 75 -14.60 34.87 -14.02
N ALA A 76 -14.69 33.53 -14.04
CA ALA A 76 -13.96 32.68 -13.10
C ALA A 76 -12.43 32.76 -13.31
N ASP A 77 -11.71 33.02 -12.22
CA ASP A 77 -10.25 33.05 -12.18
C ASP A 77 -9.64 31.64 -12.33
N THR A 78 -8.45 31.53 -12.89
CA THR A 78 -7.71 30.26 -13.06
C THR A 78 -7.45 29.56 -11.72
N LYS A 79 -7.36 30.31 -10.61
CA LYS A 79 -7.26 29.74 -9.25
C LYS A 79 -8.53 29.00 -8.83
N LEU A 80 -9.71 29.49 -9.19
CA LEU A 80 -10.98 28.86 -8.83
C LEU A 80 -11.11 27.50 -9.51
N ILE A 81 -10.81 27.47 -10.82
CA ILE A 81 -10.80 26.27 -11.66
C ILE A 81 -9.83 25.23 -11.09
N ARG A 82 -8.61 25.66 -10.71
CA ARG A 82 -7.64 24.79 -10.04
C ARG A 82 -8.19 24.20 -8.74
N SER A 83 -8.87 24.99 -7.91
CA SER A 83 -9.39 24.51 -6.63
C SER A 83 -10.50 23.47 -6.80
N ILE A 84 -11.34 23.61 -7.83
CA ILE A 84 -12.42 22.66 -8.14
C ILE A 84 -11.80 21.31 -8.51
N PHE A 85 -10.81 21.29 -9.39
CA PHE A 85 -10.14 20.05 -9.79
C PHE A 85 -9.37 19.37 -8.65
N VAL A 86 -8.71 20.15 -7.79
CA VAL A 86 -8.06 19.60 -6.59
C VAL A 86 -9.10 19.02 -5.64
N GLY A 87 -10.24 19.71 -5.47
CA GLY A 87 -11.37 19.25 -4.67
C GLY A 87 -11.96 17.93 -5.17
N GLU A 88 -12.21 17.80 -6.47
CA GLU A 88 -12.70 16.55 -7.06
C GLU A 88 -11.72 15.39 -6.88
N GLY A 89 -10.43 15.61 -7.15
CA GLY A 89 -9.40 14.59 -6.94
C GLY A 89 -9.31 14.12 -5.48
N LEU A 90 -9.43 15.06 -4.54
CA LEU A 90 -9.48 14.75 -3.10
C LEU A 90 -10.76 14.03 -2.69
N LEU A 91 -11.91 14.38 -3.28
CA LEU A 91 -13.18 13.71 -2.98
C LEU A 91 -13.17 12.26 -3.49
N ILE A 92 -12.79 12.04 -4.74
CA ILE A 92 -12.71 10.69 -5.32
C ILE A 92 -11.66 9.85 -4.56
N GLY A 93 -10.47 10.43 -4.33
CA GLY A 93 -9.40 9.75 -3.59
C GLY A 93 -9.75 9.48 -2.13
N GLY A 94 -10.41 10.43 -1.46
CA GLY A 94 -10.85 10.29 -0.06
C GLY A 94 -11.97 9.26 0.11
N LEU A 95 -12.93 9.22 -0.81
CA LEU A 95 -13.96 8.18 -0.83
C LEU A 95 -13.34 6.79 -1.09
N GLY A 96 -12.41 6.69 -2.05
CA GLY A 96 -11.68 5.44 -2.29
C GLY A 96 -10.87 4.99 -1.08
N ALA A 97 -10.14 5.91 -0.43
CA ALA A 97 -9.33 5.63 0.75
C ALA A 97 -10.18 5.18 1.95
N SER A 98 -11.31 5.85 2.20
CA SER A 98 -12.22 5.51 3.29
C SER A 98 -12.86 4.13 3.09
N ILE A 99 -13.39 3.86 1.89
CA ILE A 99 -13.95 2.54 1.55
C ILE A 99 -12.87 1.46 1.66
N GLY A 100 -11.69 1.70 1.11
CA GLY A 100 -10.56 0.77 1.16
C GLY A 100 -10.09 0.49 2.60
N ALA A 101 -10.02 1.52 3.45
CA ALA A 101 -9.66 1.36 4.86
C ALA A 101 -10.71 0.55 5.63
N VAL A 102 -12.00 0.83 5.42
CA VAL A 102 -13.09 0.06 6.05
C VAL A 102 -13.05 -1.40 5.61
N LEU A 103 -12.88 -1.66 4.31
CA LEU A 103 -12.78 -3.03 3.80
C LEU A 103 -11.52 -3.75 4.31
N GLY A 104 -10.36 -3.08 4.35
CA GLY A 104 -9.11 -3.66 4.84
C GLY A 104 -9.17 -4.00 6.33
N VAL A 105 -9.64 -3.07 7.17
CA VAL A 105 -9.83 -3.30 8.60
C VAL A 105 -10.88 -4.37 8.84
N GLY A 106 -12.01 -4.30 8.13
CA GLY A 106 -13.06 -5.31 8.21
C GLY A 106 -12.55 -6.71 7.86
N PHE A 107 -11.69 -6.82 6.84
CA PHE A 107 -11.06 -8.07 6.46
C PHE A 107 -10.09 -8.58 7.54
N CYS A 108 -9.26 -7.71 8.12
CA CYS A 108 -8.37 -8.07 9.24
C CYS A 108 -9.14 -8.58 10.46
N LEU A 109 -10.21 -7.89 10.86
CA LEU A 109 -11.06 -8.28 11.99
C LEU A 109 -11.82 -9.59 11.72
N ALA A 110 -12.37 -9.74 10.51
CA ALA A 110 -13.03 -10.98 10.08
C ALA A 110 -12.04 -12.15 10.13
N GLN A 111 -10.80 -11.94 9.68
CA GLN A 111 -9.76 -12.95 9.73
C GLN A 111 -9.37 -13.33 11.17
N GLN A 112 -9.27 -12.36 12.08
CA GLN A 112 -9.00 -12.62 13.50
C GLN A 112 -10.13 -13.40 14.19
N HIS A 113 -11.40 -13.13 13.82
CA HIS A 113 -12.55 -13.74 14.47
C HIS A 113 -12.90 -15.13 13.90
N PHE A 114 -12.83 -15.31 12.58
CA PHE A 114 -13.21 -16.55 11.91
C PHE A 114 -12.03 -17.50 11.66
N GLY A 115 -10.78 -17.05 11.74
CA GLY A 115 -9.61 -17.89 11.49
C GLY A 115 -9.67 -18.59 10.13
N MET A 116 -10.12 -17.87 9.09
CA MET A 116 -10.56 -18.46 7.83
C MET A 116 -9.40 -18.97 6.97
N ILE A 117 -8.20 -18.39 7.11
CA ILE A 117 -6.97 -18.92 6.50
C ILE A 117 -6.19 -19.69 7.56
N ARG A 118 -6.39 -21.01 7.57
CA ARG A 118 -5.62 -21.97 8.37
C ARG A 118 -4.40 -22.40 7.59
N ILE A 119 -3.23 -22.48 8.23
CA ILE A 119 -2.04 -23.05 7.62
C ILE A 119 -2.17 -24.58 7.72
N PRO A 120 -2.25 -25.34 6.62
CA PRO A 120 -2.26 -26.80 6.67
C PRO A 120 -0.83 -27.29 6.90
N VAL A 121 -0.38 -27.25 8.16
CA VAL A 121 0.79 -28.01 8.61
C VAL A 121 0.39 -28.66 9.92
N ASP A 122 0.09 -29.95 9.84
CA ASP A 122 -0.50 -30.79 10.90
C ASP A 122 0.38 -30.94 12.16
N THR A 123 1.48 -30.18 12.28
CA THR A 123 2.54 -30.37 13.28
C THR A 123 2.84 -29.15 14.14
N LEU A 124 2.26 -27.98 13.88
CA LEU A 124 2.41 -26.79 14.74
C LEU A 124 1.05 -26.34 15.28
N LEU A 125 0.89 -26.41 16.61
CA LEU A 125 -0.30 -26.03 17.39
C LEU A 125 -0.58 -24.50 17.36
N LEU A 126 -0.61 -23.88 16.18
CA LEU A 126 -0.90 -22.45 15.97
C LEU A 126 -2.08 -22.31 15.00
N TYR A 127 -3.28 -22.18 15.57
CA TYR A 127 -4.57 -22.27 14.88
C TYR A 127 -4.98 -21.03 14.04
N SER A 128 -4.07 -20.09 13.79
CA SER A 128 -4.30 -18.94 12.91
C SER A 128 -2.99 -18.27 12.54
N TYR A 129 -2.90 -17.77 11.30
CA TYR A 129 -1.85 -16.81 10.93
C TYR A 129 -2.07 -15.54 11.77
N PRO A 130 -1.21 -15.22 12.75
CA PRO A 130 -1.47 -14.13 13.68
C PRO A 130 -1.38 -12.81 12.93
N VAL A 131 -2.53 -12.25 12.56
CA VAL A 131 -2.62 -10.91 11.97
C VAL A 131 -2.51 -9.91 13.12
N GLU A 132 -1.31 -9.41 13.36
CA GLU A 132 -1.08 -8.29 14.28
C GLU A 132 -1.46 -6.99 13.58
N MET A 133 -2.61 -6.43 13.95
CA MET A 133 -3.02 -5.13 13.45
C MET A 133 -2.25 -4.02 14.19
N ARG A 134 -1.22 -3.49 13.55
CA ARG A 134 -0.45 -2.35 14.08
C ARG A 134 -1.06 -1.05 13.58
N TRP A 135 -1.61 -0.25 14.49
CA TRP A 135 -2.19 1.07 14.17
C TRP A 135 -1.20 2.01 13.47
N SER A 136 0.10 1.87 13.75
CA SER A 136 1.15 2.60 13.04
C SER A 136 1.13 2.35 11.53
N ASP A 137 0.91 1.11 11.13
CA ASP A 137 1.03 0.70 9.73
C ASP A 137 -0.18 1.20 8.94
N LEU A 138 -1.35 1.22 9.58
CA LEU A 138 -2.56 1.81 9.01
C LEU A 138 -2.43 3.33 8.82
N LEU A 139 -1.84 4.04 9.79
CA LEU A 139 -1.57 5.47 9.66
C LEU A 139 -0.56 5.78 8.56
N ILE A 140 0.52 4.99 8.46
CA ILE A 140 1.54 5.15 7.41
C ILE A 140 0.92 4.92 6.03
N VAL A 141 0.11 3.87 5.85
CA VAL A 141 -0.57 3.59 4.58
C VAL A 141 -1.55 4.70 4.22
N ALA A 142 -2.36 5.16 5.18
CA ALA A 142 -3.29 6.28 4.95
C ALA A 142 -2.56 7.56 4.55
N ALA A 143 -1.44 7.89 5.23
CA ALA A 143 -0.62 9.04 4.90
C ALA A 143 0.04 8.91 3.53
N ALA A 144 0.58 7.73 3.19
CA ALA A 144 1.19 7.46 1.89
C ALA A 144 0.16 7.59 0.75
N PHE A 145 -1.04 7.03 0.93
CA PHE A 145 -2.10 7.12 -0.07
C PHE A 145 -2.58 8.57 -0.25
N GLY A 146 -2.75 9.32 0.84
CA GLY A 146 -3.04 10.75 0.78
C GLY A 146 -1.97 11.56 0.05
N ALA A 147 -0.70 11.26 0.28
CA ALA A 147 0.42 11.89 -0.42
C ALA A 147 0.40 11.60 -1.94
N VAL A 148 0.08 10.36 -2.33
CA VAL A 148 -0.04 9.96 -3.75
C VAL A 148 -1.20 10.70 -4.43
N ILE A 149 -2.37 10.80 -3.79
CA ILE A 149 -3.52 11.54 -4.34
C ILE A 149 -3.17 13.01 -4.54
N LEU A 150 -2.54 13.64 -3.55
CA LEU A 150 -2.11 15.04 -3.66
C LEU A 150 -1.10 15.24 -4.79
N ALA A 151 -0.12 14.33 -4.92
CA ALA A 151 0.86 14.37 -5.99
C ALA A 151 0.21 14.24 -7.37
N ILE A 152 -0.71 13.28 -7.56
CA ILE A 152 -1.44 13.08 -8.82
C ILE A 152 -2.33 14.29 -9.14
N SER A 153 -3.00 14.85 -8.13
CA SER A 153 -3.85 16.03 -8.30
C SER A 153 -3.02 17.25 -8.74
N GLU A 154 -1.87 17.50 -8.10
CA GLU A 154 -0.96 18.57 -8.54
C GLU A 154 -0.38 18.33 -9.93
N LEU A 155 0.00 17.09 -10.26
CA LEU A 155 0.53 16.72 -11.58
C LEU A 155 -0.50 16.99 -12.68
N THR A 156 -1.74 16.60 -12.45
CA THR A 156 -2.87 16.80 -13.36
C THR A 156 -3.08 18.30 -13.61
N VAL A 157 -3.17 19.10 -12.54
CA VAL A 157 -3.31 20.56 -12.64
C VAL A 157 -2.13 21.20 -13.38
N ARG A 158 -0.89 20.84 -13.01
CA ARG A 158 0.32 21.39 -13.64
C ARG A 158 0.41 21.01 -15.11
N SER A 159 0.05 19.79 -15.46
CA SER A 159 0.05 19.29 -16.84
C SER A 159 -0.93 20.09 -17.72
N VAL A 160 -2.14 20.34 -17.21
CA VAL A 160 -3.16 21.11 -17.93
C VAL A 160 -2.80 22.59 -18.05
N MET A 161 -2.29 23.20 -16.98
CA MET A 161 -1.90 24.62 -17.02
C MET A 161 -0.68 24.88 -17.89
N LYS A 162 0.32 23.97 -17.92
CA LYS A 162 1.54 24.16 -18.72
C LYS A 162 1.27 24.04 -20.22
N ASN A 163 0.29 23.25 -20.62
CA ASN A 163 -0.14 23.15 -22.01
C ASN A 163 -1.13 24.26 -22.44
N ASN A 164 -1.64 25.08 -21.52
CA ASN A 164 -2.50 26.20 -21.85
C ASN A 164 -1.72 27.51 -22.06
N LYS A 165 -0.60 27.41 -22.81
CA LYS A 165 -0.16 28.52 -23.67
C LYS A 165 -1.03 28.50 -24.93
N LEU A 166 -2.30 28.85 -24.76
CA LEU A 166 -3.18 29.35 -25.81
C LEU A 166 -3.62 30.73 -25.33
#